data_AF-A0A382G3Z7-F1
#
_entry.id   AF-A0A382G3Z7-F1
#
_cell.length_a   1.000
_cell.length_b   1.000
_cell.length_c   1.000
_cell.angle_alpha   90.00
_cell.angle_beta   90.00
_cell.angle_gamma   90.00
#
_symmetry.space_group_name_H-M   'P 1'
#
loop_
_entity.id
_entity.type
_entity.pdbx_description
1 polymer ?
#
loop_
_entity_poly.entity_id
_entity_poly.type
_entity_poly.pdbx_seq_one_letter_code
_entity_poly.pdbx_strand_id
1 'polypeptide(L)'
;MMDKITTLEPLYKRDSKGKLRIWEIQWGYSDESAGTRTISGLVDGKKVTSGWNFSEAKNVGRANATTTITQAASEAKSQWDIKAEKEYFKDVKDVDTYDKFKPMLANDYKKTKLPVTSGFVQPKLDGIRCIVNKNGMWTRSGKEINSCPHIWESLQGFMEQNPHFILDGELYNHELKADFNKIISLVRKVKSTPEDMEEAKGLVQYHVYDMFDKS
;
A
#
# COMPACT_ATOMS: atom_id res chain seq x y z
N MET A 1 -13.65 2.94 -30.94
CA MET A 1 -12.21 2.63 -30.77
C MET A 1 -11.59 3.88 -30.15
N MET A 2 -10.50 3.78 -29.37
CA MET A 2 -9.83 5.01 -28.90
C MET A 2 -8.90 5.52 -29.99
N ASP A 3 -9.04 6.77 -30.39
CA ASP A 3 -8.32 7.35 -31.54
C ASP A 3 -6.96 7.92 -31.12
N LYS A 4 -6.90 8.47 -29.91
CA LYS A 4 -5.68 9.05 -29.33
C LYS A 4 -5.35 8.30 -28.04
N ILE A 5 -4.19 7.64 -28.02
CA ILE A 5 -3.74 6.82 -26.90
C ILE A 5 -2.36 7.30 -26.46
N THR A 6 -2.22 7.56 -25.16
CA THR A 6 -0.96 7.89 -24.50
C THR A 6 -0.57 6.74 -23.58
N THR A 7 0.67 6.28 -23.68
CA THR A 7 1.24 5.28 -22.77
C THR A 7 2.14 5.97 -21.76
N LEU A 8 1.93 5.73 -20.47
CA LEU A 8 2.86 6.18 -19.43
C LEU A 8 4.09 5.26 -19.40
N GLU A 9 5.18 5.77 -18.82
CA GLU A 9 6.43 5.02 -18.67
C GLU A 9 6.18 3.62 -18.08
N PRO A 10 6.75 2.54 -18.66
CA PRO A 10 6.58 1.20 -18.14
C PRO A 10 7.17 1.07 -16.73
N LEU A 11 6.57 0.18 -15.95
CA LEU A 11 7.00 -0.14 -14.61
C LEU A 11 7.34 -1.63 -14.50
N TYR A 12 8.42 -1.96 -13.80
CA TYR A 12 8.99 -3.29 -13.72
C TYR A 12 9.01 -3.84 -12.29
N LYS A 13 8.88 -5.15 -12.15
CA LYS A 13 9.13 -5.82 -10.86
C LYS A 13 9.60 -7.26 -11.05
N ARG A 14 10.25 -7.81 -10.03
CA ARG A 14 10.51 -9.26 -9.96
C ARG A 14 9.34 -9.97 -9.26
N ASP A 15 8.83 -11.04 -9.87
CA ASP A 15 7.79 -11.85 -9.24
C ASP A 15 8.39 -12.87 -8.24
N SER A 16 7.52 -13.55 -7.49
CA SER A 16 7.93 -14.54 -6.48
C SER A 16 8.68 -15.75 -7.04
N LYS A 17 8.70 -15.93 -8.37
CA LYS A 17 9.46 -16.99 -9.06
C LYS A 17 10.75 -16.44 -9.68
N GLY A 18 11.14 -15.22 -9.33
CA GLY A 18 12.34 -14.57 -9.84
C GLY A 18 12.21 -14.01 -11.25
N LYS A 19 11.03 -14.03 -11.89
CA LYS A 19 10.86 -13.57 -13.28
C LYS A 19 10.55 -12.08 -13.35
N LEU A 20 11.09 -11.40 -14.35
CA LEU A 20 10.86 -9.98 -14.59
C LEU A 20 9.48 -9.74 -15.24
N ARG A 21 8.71 -8.85 -14.62
CA ARG A 21 7.37 -8.44 -15.06
C ARG A 21 7.41 -6.99 -15.51
N ILE A 22 6.57 -6.67 -16.49
CA ILE A 22 6.29 -5.31 -16.94
C ILE A 22 4.81 -5.00 -16.75
N TRP A 23 4.53 -3.76 -16.38
CA TRP A 23 3.21 -3.18 -16.29
C TRP A 23 3.23 -1.79 -16.93
N GLU A 24 2.31 -1.58 -17.86
CA GLU A 24 2.10 -0.32 -18.55
C GLU A 24 0.64 0.10 -18.35
N ILE A 25 0.42 1.40 -18.31
CA ILE A 25 -0.92 1.97 -18.32
C ILE A 25 -1.03 2.96 -19.46
N GLN A 26 -2.17 2.87 -20.14
CA GLN A 26 -2.55 3.76 -21.21
C GLN A 26 -3.80 4.51 -20.79
N TRP A 27 -3.88 5.77 -21.18
CA TRP A 27 -5.14 6.49 -21.26
C TRP A 27 -5.37 6.90 -22.70
N GLY A 28 -6.63 6.96 -23.09
CA GLY A 28 -6.97 7.32 -24.45
C GLY A 28 -8.38 7.88 -24.54
N TYR A 29 -8.66 8.51 -25.68
CA TYR A 29 -9.95 9.11 -25.95
C TYR A 29 -10.29 9.08 -27.44
N SER A 30 -11.58 9.23 -27.69
CA SER A 30 -12.28 9.45 -28.96
C SER A 30 -13.24 10.61 -28.76
N ASP A 31 -14.00 10.97 -29.79
CA ASP A 31 -15.03 12.02 -29.68
C ASP A 31 -16.16 11.64 -28.70
N GLU A 32 -16.38 10.33 -28.47
CA GLU A 32 -17.49 9.83 -27.64
C GLU A 32 -17.06 9.41 -26.23
N SER A 33 -15.80 9.04 -26.03
CA SER A 33 -15.38 8.39 -24.79
C SER A 33 -13.90 8.58 -24.48
N ALA A 34 -13.57 8.54 -23.18
CA ALA A 34 -12.20 8.49 -22.69
C ALA A 34 -12.08 7.41 -21.61
N GLY A 35 -10.89 6.86 -21.41
CA GLY A 35 -10.68 5.85 -20.39
C GLY A 35 -9.23 5.44 -20.22
N THR A 36 -9.03 4.43 -19.38
CA THR A 36 -7.73 3.83 -19.09
C THR A 36 -7.71 2.34 -19.43
N ARG A 37 -6.54 1.78 -19.75
CA ARG A 37 -6.33 0.34 -19.84
C ARG A 37 -4.91 -0.02 -19.42
N THR A 38 -4.70 -1.26 -19.04
CA THR A 38 -3.39 -1.74 -18.62
C THR A 38 -2.88 -2.82 -19.56
N ILE A 39 -1.56 -2.89 -19.71
CA ILE A 39 -0.86 -3.97 -20.40
C ILE A 39 0.12 -4.55 -19.38
N SER A 40 0.05 -5.85 -19.13
CA SER A 40 0.94 -6.46 -18.14
C SER A 40 1.30 -7.90 -18.45
N GLY A 41 2.49 -8.32 -18.04
CA GLY A 41 2.99 -9.65 -18.35
C GLY A 41 4.42 -9.86 -17.95
N LEU A 42 5.03 -10.90 -18.50
CA LEU A 42 6.48 -11.08 -18.44
C LEU A 42 7.14 -10.14 -19.46
N VAL A 43 8.32 -9.62 -19.14
CA VAL A 43 9.11 -8.82 -20.09
C VAL A 43 9.37 -9.66 -21.35
N ASP A 44 9.92 -10.85 -21.17
CA ASP A 44 10.24 -11.81 -22.24
C ASP A 44 9.12 -12.82 -22.51
N GLY A 45 7.87 -12.43 -22.31
CA GLY A 45 6.75 -13.34 -22.52
C GLY A 45 5.45 -12.64 -22.86
N LYS A 46 4.36 -13.42 -22.76
CA LYS A 46 3.02 -12.95 -23.11
C LYS A 46 2.60 -11.81 -22.20
N LYS A 47 2.09 -10.74 -22.83
CA LYS A 47 1.43 -9.62 -22.19
C LYS A 47 -0.07 -9.73 -22.42
N VAL A 48 -0.84 -9.31 -21.43
CA VAL A 48 -2.29 -9.25 -21.46
C VAL A 48 -2.68 -7.77 -21.43
N THR A 49 -3.49 -7.37 -22.40
CA THR A 49 -4.11 -6.04 -22.45
C THR A 49 -5.50 -6.13 -21.88
N SER A 50 -5.83 -5.28 -20.91
CA SER A 50 -7.19 -5.19 -20.37
C SER A 50 -8.14 -4.50 -21.36
N GLY A 51 -9.44 -4.68 -21.16
CA GLY A 51 -10.44 -3.78 -21.73
C GLY A 51 -10.25 -2.34 -21.25
N TRP A 52 -10.90 -1.40 -21.94
CA TRP A 52 -10.96 0.00 -21.51
C TRP A 52 -11.87 0.14 -20.30
N ASN A 53 -11.38 0.84 -19.28
CA ASN A 53 -12.13 1.34 -18.15
C ASN A 53 -12.47 2.81 -18.44
N PHE A 54 -13.71 3.08 -18.82
CA PHE A 54 -14.14 4.42 -19.23
C PHE A 54 -14.24 5.38 -18.04
N SER A 55 -13.82 6.61 -18.25
CA SER A 55 -13.76 7.66 -17.24
C SER A 55 -14.91 8.64 -17.41
N GLU A 56 -15.52 9.04 -16.28
CA GLU A 56 -16.60 10.01 -16.24
C GLU A 56 -16.11 11.37 -15.72
N ALA A 57 -16.68 12.46 -16.21
CA ALA A 57 -16.41 13.79 -15.70
C ALA A 57 -16.72 13.89 -14.19
N LYS A 58 -15.88 14.58 -13.41
CA LYS A 58 -16.10 14.80 -11.96
C LYS A 58 -16.24 16.28 -11.65
N ASN A 59 -16.93 16.58 -10.55
CA ASN A 59 -17.13 17.94 -10.03
C ASN A 59 -17.73 18.93 -11.04
N VAL A 60 -18.58 18.45 -11.96
CA VAL A 60 -19.23 19.30 -12.97
C VAL A 60 -19.95 20.46 -12.29
N GLY A 61 -19.67 21.69 -12.73
CA GLY A 61 -20.22 22.92 -12.13
C GLY A 61 -19.42 23.49 -10.95
N ARG A 62 -18.28 22.89 -10.57
CA ARG A 62 -17.33 23.44 -9.59
C ARG A 62 -16.05 23.91 -10.27
N ALA A 63 -15.27 24.77 -9.60
CA ALA A 63 -14.00 25.29 -10.12
C ALA A 63 -12.97 24.18 -10.45
N ASN A 64 -13.10 23.00 -9.86
CA ASN A 64 -12.26 21.83 -10.08
C ASN A 64 -12.93 20.74 -10.94
N ALA A 65 -13.85 21.13 -11.82
CA ALA A 65 -14.49 20.22 -12.77
C ALA A 65 -13.45 19.56 -13.69
N THR A 66 -13.62 18.27 -13.97
CA THR A 66 -12.82 17.53 -14.96
C THR A 66 -13.68 17.16 -16.16
N THR A 67 -13.06 17.08 -17.34
CA THR A 67 -13.67 16.44 -18.51
C THR A 67 -13.37 14.94 -18.46
N THR A 68 -14.06 14.14 -19.27
CA THR A 68 -13.76 12.69 -19.40
C THR A 68 -12.30 12.45 -19.77
N ILE A 69 -11.74 13.28 -20.66
CA ILE A 69 -10.34 13.21 -21.10
C ILE A 69 -9.37 13.54 -19.96
N THR A 70 -9.56 14.66 -19.26
CA THR A 70 -8.66 15.04 -18.16
C THR A 70 -8.80 14.09 -16.98
N GLN A 71 -9.99 13.52 -16.76
CA GLN A 71 -10.20 12.47 -15.78
C GLN A 71 -9.43 11.19 -16.14
N ALA A 72 -9.50 10.71 -17.39
CA ALA A 72 -8.78 9.52 -17.83
C ALA A 72 -7.26 9.66 -17.67
N ALA A 73 -6.71 10.83 -18.03
CA ALA A 73 -5.30 11.12 -17.83
C ALA A 73 -4.91 11.13 -16.34
N SER A 74 -5.72 11.76 -15.49
CA SER A 74 -5.52 11.83 -14.04
C SER A 74 -5.58 10.44 -13.39
N GLU A 75 -6.55 9.61 -13.79
CA GLU A 75 -6.71 8.25 -13.29
C GLU A 75 -5.55 7.34 -13.71
N ALA A 76 -5.07 7.46 -14.95
CA ALA A 76 -3.89 6.72 -15.39
C ALA A 76 -2.65 7.13 -14.60
N LYS A 77 -2.43 8.44 -14.40
CA LYS A 77 -1.30 8.93 -13.60
C LYS A 77 -1.38 8.46 -12.16
N SER A 78 -2.56 8.54 -11.53
CA SER A 78 -2.76 8.07 -10.15
C SER A 78 -2.48 6.58 -10.00
N GLN A 79 -2.98 5.74 -10.92
CA GLN A 79 -2.70 4.30 -10.89
C GLN A 79 -1.20 4.01 -11.09
N TRP A 80 -0.53 4.76 -11.96
CA TRP A 80 0.90 4.66 -12.17
C TRP A 80 1.69 5.05 -10.92
N ASP A 81 1.35 6.17 -10.27
CA ASP A 81 2.00 6.64 -9.04
C ASP A 81 1.86 5.61 -7.91
N ILE A 82 0.66 5.06 -7.73
CA ILE A 82 0.40 4.01 -6.73
C ILE A 82 1.27 2.77 -6.98
N LYS A 83 1.55 2.43 -8.24
CA LYS A 83 2.41 1.29 -8.60
C LYS A 83 3.89 1.60 -8.35
N ALA A 84 4.35 2.77 -8.79
CA ALA A 84 5.72 3.25 -8.62
C ALA A 84 6.09 3.45 -7.13
N GLU A 85 5.14 3.87 -6.28
CA GLU A 85 5.33 3.95 -4.82
C GLU A 85 5.42 2.57 -4.13
N LYS A 86 4.96 1.50 -4.80
CA LYS A 86 4.85 0.16 -4.22
C LYS A 86 6.08 -0.68 -4.57
N GLU A 87 5.89 -1.76 -5.32
CA GLU A 87 6.91 -2.79 -5.59
C GLU A 87 7.41 -2.71 -7.05
N TYR A 88 7.05 -1.65 -7.76
CA TYR A 88 7.43 -1.47 -9.16
C TYR A 88 8.42 -0.33 -9.32
N PHE A 89 9.32 -0.49 -10.30
CA PHE A 89 10.44 0.39 -10.58
C PHE A 89 10.40 0.90 -12.00
N LYS A 90 11.03 2.05 -12.25
CA LYS A 90 11.16 2.61 -13.61
C LYS A 90 12.29 1.94 -14.39
N ASP A 91 13.39 1.61 -13.71
CA ASP A 91 14.50 0.86 -14.30
C ASP A 91 14.44 -0.61 -13.83
N VAL A 92 14.70 -1.53 -14.77
CA VAL A 92 14.85 -2.96 -14.50
C VAL A 92 16.00 -3.24 -13.55
N LYS A 93 17.05 -2.41 -13.54
CA LYS A 93 18.22 -2.57 -12.67
C LYS A 93 17.87 -2.40 -11.19
N ASP A 94 16.82 -1.63 -10.91
CA ASP A 94 16.44 -1.31 -9.54
C ASP A 94 15.49 -2.36 -8.93
N VAL A 95 14.97 -3.31 -9.72
CA VAL A 95 13.92 -4.24 -9.25
C VAL A 95 14.33 -5.12 -8.08
N ASP A 96 15.63 -5.31 -7.89
CA ASP A 96 16.22 -6.11 -6.81
C ASP A 96 16.75 -5.24 -5.65
N THR A 97 16.69 -3.91 -5.77
CA THR A 97 17.02 -2.97 -4.68
C THR A 97 15.90 -2.86 -3.65
N TYR A 98 14.77 -3.53 -3.88
CA TYR A 98 13.58 -3.45 -3.04
C TYR A 98 13.76 -4.14 -1.68
N ASP A 99 14.32 -3.43 -0.69
CA ASP A 99 14.43 -3.91 0.71
C ASP A 99 13.17 -3.62 1.54
N LYS A 100 11.98 -3.61 0.91
CA LYS A 100 10.75 -3.45 1.66
C LYS A 100 10.37 -4.78 2.29
N PHE A 101 10.50 -4.85 3.61
CA PHE A 101 9.98 -5.96 4.39
C PHE A 101 8.52 -6.23 4.02
N LYS A 102 8.22 -7.48 3.65
CA LYS A 102 6.87 -7.92 3.27
C LYS A 102 6.29 -8.70 4.45
N PRO A 103 5.39 -8.08 5.24
CA PRO A 103 4.84 -8.73 6.42
C PRO A 103 4.03 -9.97 6.01
N MET A 104 4.14 -11.06 6.76
CA MET A 104 3.48 -12.32 6.45
C MET A 104 1.95 -12.14 6.40
N LEU A 105 1.30 -12.73 5.40
CA LEU A 105 -0.17 -12.78 5.34
C LEU A 105 -0.65 -14.14 5.88
N ALA A 106 -1.73 -14.11 6.66
CA ALA A 106 -2.40 -15.34 7.05
C ALA A 106 -3.05 -16.01 5.83
N ASN A 107 -2.92 -17.33 5.74
CA ASN A 107 -3.67 -18.12 4.76
C ASN A 107 -5.16 -18.06 5.07
N ASP A 108 -5.98 -18.10 4.02
CA ASP A 108 -7.44 -18.16 4.16
C ASP A 108 -7.84 -19.47 4.85
N TYR A 109 -8.49 -19.35 6.01
CA TYR A 109 -8.95 -20.50 6.80
C TYR A 109 -9.80 -21.47 5.99
N LYS A 110 -10.67 -20.97 5.09
CA LYS A 110 -11.53 -21.81 4.24
C LYS A 110 -10.76 -22.59 3.18
N LYS A 111 -9.54 -22.15 2.82
CA LYS A 111 -8.68 -22.80 1.82
C LYS A 111 -7.63 -23.70 2.45
N THR A 112 -7.43 -23.60 3.76
CA THR A 112 -6.51 -24.45 4.50
C THR A 112 -7.08 -25.87 4.58
N LYS A 113 -6.51 -26.77 3.78
CA LYS A 113 -6.94 -28.18 3.71
C LYS A 113 -6.38 -29.05 4.85
N LEU A 114 -5.36 -28.57 5.55
CA LEU A 114 -4.70 -29.30 6.62
C LEU A 114 -5.14 -28.72 7.97
N PRO A 115 -5.62 -29.56 8.91
CA PRO A 115 -5.95 -29.09 10.25
C PRO A 115 -4.69 -28.59 10.95
N VAL A 116 -4.78 -27.43 11.62
CA VAL A 116 -3.72 -26.95 12.51
C VAL A 116 -3.79 -27.79 13.79
N THR A 117 -2.80 -28.65 14.01
CA THR A 117 -2.79 -29.61 15.14
C THR A 117 -2.01 -29.11 16.36
N SER A 118 -1.23 -28.05 16.21
CA SER A 118 -0.42 -27.43 17.27
C SER A 118 0.02 -26.03 16.83
N GLY A 119 0.24 -25.12 17.77
CA GLY A 119 0.79 -23.79 17.50
C GLY A 119 0.51 -22.79 18.61
N PHE A 120 1.07 -21.59 18.47
CA PHE A 120 0.73 -20.45 19.31
C PHE A 120 -0.60 -19.83 18.85
N VAL A 121 -1.37 -19.31 19.80
CA VAL A 121 -2.63 -18.62 19.55
C VAL A 121 -2.52 -17.19 20.08
N GLN A 122 -2.93 -16.23 19.25
CA GLN A 122 -2.95 -14.81 19.59
C GLN A 122 -4.33 -14.23 19.23
N PRO A 123 -4.82 -13.23 19.97
CA PRO A 123 -6.02 -12.50 19.59
C PRO A 123 -5.86 -11.84 18.21
N LYS A 124 -6.88 -11.97 17.35
CA LYS A 124 -6.92 -11.19 16.12
C LYS A 124 -7.52 -9.81 16.43
N LEU A 125 -6.65 -8.80 16.49
CA LEU A 125 -7.05 -7.41 16.64
C LEU A 125 -7.59 -6.86 15.31
N ASP A 126 -8.60 -5.99 15.39
CA ASP A 126 -9.15 -5.28 14.23
C ASP A 126 -8.67 -3.84 14.27
N GLY A 127 -7.42 -3.64 13.87
CA GLY A 127 -6.72 -2.37 13.92
C GLY A 127 -6.00 -2.08 12.62
N ILE A 128 -4.88 -1.36 12.71
CA ILE A 128 -4.04 -1.05 11.56
C ILE A 128 -2.65 -1.67 11.76
N ARG A 129 -2.35 -2.69 10.96
CA ARG A 129 -1.01 -3.30 10.95
C ARG A 129 0.10 -2.28 10.77
N CYS A 130 1.05 -2.33 11.69
CA CYS A 130 2.22 -1.47 11.75
C CYS A 130 3.48 -2.32 11.81
N ILE A 131 4.47 -1.91 11.02
CA ILE A 131 5.80 -2.49 10.94
C ILE A 131 6.75 -1.45 11.48
N VAL A 132 7.58 -1.83 12.44
CA VAL A 132 8.58 -0.93 13.04
C VAL A 132 9.97 -1.53 12.82
N ASN A 133 10.91 -0.70 12.39
CA ASN A 133 12.32 -1.03 12.23
C ASN A 133 13.15 0.19 12.63
N LYS A 134 14.47 0.11 12.56
CA LYS A 134 15.39 1.19 12.97
C LYS A 134 15.11 2.59 12.37
N ASN A 135 14.39 2.67 11.25
CA ASN A 135 14.12 3.93 10.55
C ASN A 135 12.73 4.53 10.85
N GLY A 136 11.90 3.94 11.72
CA GLY A 136 10.54 4.43 11.99
C GLY A 136 9.43 3.38 11.91
N MET A 137 8.25 3.82 11.46
CA MET A 137 7.01 3.03 11.43
C MET A 137 6.34 3.07 10.05
N TRP A 138 5.84 1.93 9.58
CA TRP A 138 5.16 1.84 8.31
C TRP A 138 3.93 0.94 8.33
N THR A 139 2.98 1.25 7.45
CA THR A 139 1.84 0.38 7.13
C THR A 139 2.29 -0.92 6.46
N ARG A 140 1.39 -1.90 6.33
CA ARG A 140 1.64 -3.12 5.52
C ARG A 140 2.11 -2.84 4.08
N SER A 141 1.60 -1.77 3.45
CA SER A 141 2.03 -1.36 2.11
C SER A 141 3.33 -0.53 2.12
N GLY A 142 3.94 -0.40 3.29
CA GLY A 142 5.03 0.46 3.73
C GLY A 142 4.98 1.90 3.26
N LYS A 143 3.82 2.51 3.47
CA LYS A 143 3.70 3.96 3.65
C LYS A 143 4.03 4.29 5.10
N GLU A 144 4.77 5.36 5.32
CA GLU A 144 5.13 5.84 6.65
C GLU A 144 3.89 6.18 7.49
N ILE A 145 3.98 5.98 8.81
CA ILE A 145 2.94 6.33 9.78
C ILE A 145 3.50 7.42 10.70
N ASN A 146 3.10 8.66 10.46
CA ASN A 146 3.57 9.84 11.22
C ASN A 146 2.56 10.35 12.24
N SER A 147 1.37 9.76 12.33
CA SER A 147 0.30 10.23 13.21
C SER A 147 0.40 9.72 14.65
N CYS A 148 1.29 8.75 14.92
CA CYS A 148 1.47 8.13 16.24
C CYS A 148 2.95 8.20 16.68
N PRO A 149 3.57 9.39 16.76
CA PRO A 149 4.99 9.54 17.06
C PRO A 149 5.37 8.98 18.43
N HIS A 150 4.45 9.01 19.41
CA HIS A 150 4.65 8.48 20.75
C HIS A 150 5.06 6.99 20.76
N ILE A 151 4.56 6.21 19.80
CA ILE A 151 4.91 4.78 19.68
C ILE A 151 6.33 4.64 19.19
N TRP A 152 6.72 5.39 18.15
CA TRP A 152 8.08 5.40 17.66
C TRP A 152 9.06 5.83 18.75
N GLU A 153 8.79 6.95 19.42
CA GLU A 153 9.58 7.49 20.52
C GLU A 153 9.80 6.45 21.63
N SER A 154 8.76 5.70 22.01
CA SER A 154 8.86 4.63 23.02
C SER A 154 9.75 3.47 22.61
N LEU A 155 9.93 3.23 21.30
CA LEU A 155 10.69 2.12 20.75
C LEU A 155 12.11 2.51 20.32
N GLN A 156 12.44 3.80 20.24
CA GLN A 156 13.73 4.27 19.72
C GLN A 156 14.91 3.59 20.42
N GLY A 157 14.95 3.59 21.75
CA GLY A 157 16.05 2.98 22.50
C GLY A 157 16.20 1.47 22.25
N PHE A 158 15.09 0.74 22.06
CA PHE A 158 15.13 -0.67 21.70
C PHE A 158 15.67 -0.88 20.29
N MET A 159 15.25 -0.04 19.34
CA MET A 159 15.67 -0.12 17.94
C MET A 159 17.13 0.29 17.72
N GLU A 160 17.64 1.25 18.49
CA GLU A 160 19.04 1.64 18.48
C GLU A 160 19.95 0.50 18.93
N GLN A 161 19.53 -0.27 19.93
CA GLN A 161 20.26 -1.44 20.42
C GLN A 161 20.09 -2.66 19.51
N ASN A 162 18.96 -2.77 18.81
CA ASN A 162 18.60 -3.91 17.98
C ASN A 162 18.23 -3.48 16.55
N PRO A 163 19.14 -2.87 15.77
CA PRO A 163 18.81 -2.29 14.48
C PRO A 163 18.49 -3.33 13.38
N HIS A 164 18.74 -4.61 13.67
CA HIS A 164 18.46 -5.77 12.82
C HIS A 164 17.03 -6.31 12.99
N PHE A 165 16.32 -5.92 14.06
CA PHE A 165 14.94 -6.36 14.27
C PHE A 165 13.93 -5.54 13.46
N ILE A 166 12.90 -6.24 13.01
CA ILE A 166 11.67 -5.68 12.49
C ILE A 166 10.52 -6.20 13.34
N LEU A 167 9.83 -5.31 14.04
CA LEU A 167 8.62 -5.64 14.79
C LEU A 167 7.40 -5.58 13.89
N ASP A 168 6.49 -6.53 14.06
CA ASP A 168 5.22 -6.62 13.34
C ASP A 168 4.08 -6.74 14.36
N GLY A 169 3.13 -5.81 14.25
CA GLY A 169 2.08 -5.66 15.22
C GLY A 169 0.87 -4.91 14.69
N GLU A 170 -0.07 -4.62 15.58
CA GLU A 170 -1.30 -3.89 15.26
C GLU A 170 -1.38 -2.59 16.07
N LEU A 171 -1.66 -1.47 15.40
CA LEU A 171 -2.10 -0.24 16.05
C LEU A 171 -3.58 -0.37 16.37
N TYR A 172 -3.91 -0.37 17.66
CA TYR A 172 -5.22 -0.78 18.16
C TYR A 172 -5.55 -0.10 19.49
N ASN A 173 -6.84 -0.01 19.81
CA ASN A 173 -7.34 0.29 21.15
C ASN A 173 -8.58 -0.56 21.42
N HIS A 174 -8.59 -1.31 22.52
CA HIS A 174 -9.72 -2.16 22.89
C HIS A 174 -11.00 -1.39 23.23
N GLU A 175 -10.88 -0.17 23.73
CA GLU A 175 -12.02 0.71 24.00
C GLU A 175 -12.70 1.14 22.70
N LEU A 176 -11.94 1.22 21.60
CA LEU A 176 -12.42 1.56 20.25
C LEU A 176 -12.77 0.34 19.40
N LYS A 177 -12.86 -0.86 19.97
CA LYS A 177 -13.14 -2.10 19.22
C LYS A 177 -14.43 -2.09 18.40
N ALA A 178 -15.41 -1.28 18.81
CA ALA A 178 -16.67 -1.09 18.10
C ALA A 178 -16.63 0.08 17.09
N ASP A 179 -15.55 0.88 17.09
CA ASP A 179 -15.35 2.03 16.21
C ASP A 179 -14.00 1.94 15.49
N PHE A 180 -13.92 0.98 14.58
CA PHE A 180 -12.76 0.80 13.72
C PHE A 180 -12.44 2.05 12.88
N ASN A 181 -13.46 2.82 12.50
CA ASN A 181 -13.28 4.05 11.73
C ASN A 181 -12.53 5.12 12.52
N LYS A 182 -12.77 5.22 13.84
CA LYS A 182 -11.98 6.09 14.71
C LYS A 182 -10.52 5.68 14.73
N ILE A 183 -10.21 4.39 14.88
CA ILE A 183 -8.82 3.88 14.81
C ILE A 183 -8.17 4.25 13.47
N ILE A 184 -8.87 4.03 12.35
CA ILE A 184 -8.38 4.45 11.01
C ILE A 184 -8.06 5.95 11.00
N SER A 185 -8.97 6.78 11.52
CA SER A 185 -8.81 8.24 11.48
C SER A 185 -7.62 8.75 12.31
N LEU A 186 -7.27 8.05 13.40
CA LEU A 186 -6.12 8.35 14.24
C LEU A 186 -4.80 7.92 13.59
N VAL A 187 -4.79 6.75 12.93
CA VAL A 187 -3.56 6.12 12.42
C VAL A 187 -3.22 6.52 10.97
N ARG A 188 -4.22 6.70 10.10
CA ARG A 188 -3.98 6.88 8.65
C ARG A 188 -4.08 8.34 8.19
N LYS A 189 -4.04 9.28 9.12
CA LYS A 189 -4.12 10.71 8.81
C LYS A 189 -2.80 11.17 8.17
N VAL A 190 -2.88 11.59 6.91
CA VAL A 190 -1.69 11.95 6.10
C VAL A 190 -1.02 13.23 6.61
N LYS A 191 -1.81 14.17 7.13
CA LYS A 191 -1.34 15.39 7.78
C LYS A 191 -2.02 15.48 9.14
N SER A 192 -1.34 15.04 10.18
CA SER A 192 -1.79 15.17 11.57
C SER A 192 -1.39 16.53 12.11
N THR A 193 -2.32 17.20 12.79
CA THR A 193 -2.00 18.37 13.63
C THR A 193 -1.44 17.91 14.98
N PRO A 194 -0.83 18.80 15.78
CA PRO A 194 -0.41 18.47 17.14
C PRO A 194 -1.54 17.89 18.00
N GLU A 195 -2.76 18.40 17.85
CA GLU A 195 -3.95 17.91 18.57
C GLU A 195 -4.31 16.48 18.16
N ASP A 196 -4.20 16.15 16.86
CA ASP A 196 -4.43 14.79 16.38
C ASP A 196 -3.41 13.81 16.97
N MET A 197 -2.15 14.23 17.09
CA MET A 197 -1.08 13.41 17.63
C MET A 197 -1.27 13.19 19.14
N GLU A 198 -1.71 14.20 19.87
CA GLU A 198 -2.01 14.06 21.30
C GLU A 198 -3.23 13.16 21.54
N GLU A 199 -4.28 13.27 20.71
CA GLU A 199 -5.41 12.34 20.76
C GLU A 199 -4.96 10.91 20.45
N ALA A 200 -4.16 10.72 19.40
CA ALA A 200 -3.61 9.41 19.05
C ALA A 200 -2.72 8.85 20.17
N LYS A 201 -1.98 9.70 20.89
CA LYS A 201 -1.15 9.31 22.04
C LYS A 201 -1.98 8.78 23.21
N GLY A 202 -3.11 9.40 23.50
CA GLY A 202 -4.02 8.97 24.57
C GLY A 202 -4.76 7.67 24.26
N LEU A 203 -4.95 7.34 22.97
CA LEU A 203 -5.82 6.24 22.55
C LEU A 203 -5.08 5.06 21.90
N VAL A 204 -4.12 5.30 21.01
CA VAL A 204 -3.55 4.26 20.16
C VAL A 204 -2.41 3.53 20.86
N GLN A 205 -2.49 2.20 20.88
CA GLN A 205 -1.48 1.29 21.41
C GLN A 205 -0.89 0.45 20.27
N TYR A 206 0.36 0.03 20.42
CA TYR A 206 1.01 -0.90 19.48
C TYR A 206 1.15 -2.28 20.11
N HIS A 207 0.39 -3.24 19.56
CA HIS A 207 0.35 -4.62 20.02
C HIS A 207 1.22 -5.48 19.11
N VAL A 208 2.49 -5.67 19.49
CA VAL A 208 3.45 -6.50 18.74
C VAL A 208 3.06 -7.97 18.90
N TYR A 209 2.98 -8.69 17.78
CA TYR A 209 2.67 -10.12 17.76
C TYR A 209 3.74 -10.97 17.08
N ASP A 210 4.65 -10.36 16.33
CA ASP A 210 5.75 -11.05 15.65
C ASP A 210 7.00 -10.15 15.52
N MET A 211 8.15 -10.77 15.30
CA MET A 211 9.43 -10.10 15.11
C MET A 211 10.29 -10.88 14.11
N PHE A 212 10.88 -10.16 13.16
CA PHE A 212 11.83 -10.69 12.20
C PHE A 212 13.24 -10.18 12.47
N ASP A 213 14.20 -11.10 12.53
CA ASP A 213 15.62 -10.81 12.71
C ASP A 213 16.35 -10.87 11.36
N LYS A 214 16.99 -9.75 10.96
CA LYS A 214 17.79 -9.65 9.73
C LYS A 214 19.25 -10.13 9.89
N SER A 215 19.68 -10.53 11.09
CA SER A 215 21.10 -10.87 11.39
C SER A 215 21.61 -12.10 10.65
#